data_AF-A0A1H9QRN1-F1
#
_entry.id   AF-A0A1H9QRN1-F1
#
_cell.length_a   1.000
_cell.length_b   1.000
_cell.length_c   1.000
_cell.angle_alpha   90.00
_cell.angle_beta   90.00
_cell.angle_gamma   90.00
#
_symmetry.space_group_name_H-M   'P 1'
#
loop_
_entity.id
_entity.type
_entity.pdbx_description
1 polymer ?
#
loop_
_entity_poly.entity_id
_entity_poly.type
_entity_poly.pdbx_seq_one_letter_code
_entity_poly.pdbx_strand_id
1 'polypeptide(L)'
;MRLPPYFFSNPYVVFPTLSDFIKSLEGEITDTELQEVNRLAALNLPPVVSGSVVAAIFGVNPGIVWAIINKPHRYYRTFNIPKGNGQREIHAPRVVLKIFQKWLSVRLADAWRPADCVYGFVAGRTYIDAAIKHKNAKWVFSCDIQEFFPSTPSIYVKECLQRLGYNHDQAALVSSLCCFRGGLAQGSPASPVLSNICADDLDKQLLRVAEKYGCNYTRYADDVTFSGSAEVPSGLTDDVAGVFHASPWELAPGKTKLSVSPARLKVHGLLVHTGTPKLTKGYRNKLRAYRHLAAHGKLTKNLSKVNGHLSYAADVDRRVAADNIEVENLFGP
;
A
#
# COMPACT_ATOMS: atom_id res chain seq x y z
N MET A 1 2.48 4.83 -15.53
CA MET A 1 3.43 4.20 -16.46
C MET A 1 3.41 2.72 -16.14
N ARG A 2 3.11 1.85 -17.12
CA ARG A 2 3.30 0.41 -16.97
C ARG A 2 4.73 0.13 -17.41
N LEU A 3 5.51 -0.54 -16.57
CA LEU A 3 6.78 -1.09 -17.03
C LEU A 3 6.48 -2.21 -18.05
N PRO A 4 7.36 -2.46 -19.03
CA PRO A 4 7.32 -3.68 -19.81
C PRO A 4 7.16 -4.92 -18.91
N PRO A 5 6.32 -5.90 -19.28
CA PRO A 5 6.08 -7.12 -18.51
C PRO A 5 7.37 -7.83 -18.04
N TYR A 6 8.38 -7.85 -18.91
CA TYR A 6 9.70 -8.42 -18.63
C TYR A 6 10.42 -7.81 -17.41
N PHE A 7 10.23 -6.50 -17.14
CA PHE A 7 10.82 -5.86 -15.96
C PHE A 7 10.17 -6.29 -14.64
N PHE A 8 9.01 -6.94 -14.69
CA PHE A 8 8.39 -7.52 -13.50
C PHE A 8 8.88 -8.94 -13.21
N SER A 9 9.48 -9.64 -14.16
CA SER A 9 10.07 -10.96 -13.91
C SER A 9 11.56 -10.89 -13.63
N ASN A 10 12.26 -9.89 -14.18
CA ASN A 10 13.71 -9.82 -14.10
C ASN A 10 14.21 -8.68 -13.18
N PRO A 11 14.96 -8.99 -12.10
CA PRO A 11 15.50 -7.97 -11.19
C PRO A 11 16.64 -7.12 -11.77
N TYR A 12 17.33 -7.59 -12.82
CA TYR A 12 18.49 -6.90 -13.40
C TYR A 12 18.17 -6.10 -14.66
N VAL A 13 16.88 -5.93 -14.96
CA VAL A 13 16.29 -5.03 -15.98
C VAL A 13 16.87 -5.22 -17.39
N VAL A 14 18.09 -4.76 -17.68
CA VAL A 14 18.75 -4.94 -18.99
C VAL A 14 19.53 -6.26 -19.10
N PHE A 15 19.79 -6.97 -18.00
CA PHE A 15 20.57 -8.21 -18.00
C PHE A 15 19.69 -9.44 -17.76
N PRO A 16 19.77 -10.50 -18.59
CA PRO A 16 18.93 -11.69 -18.42
C PRO A 16 19.14 -12.45 -17.11
N THR A 17 20.38 -12.51 -16.64
CA THR A 17 20.76 -13.27 -15.43
C THR A 17 21.63 -12.44 -14.48
N LEU A 18 21.75 -12.91 -13.24
CA LEU A 18 22.70 -12.34 -12.28
C LEU A 18 24.15 -12.44 -12.79
N SER A 19 24.49 -13.54 -13.48
CA SER A 19 25.83 -13.72 -14.03
C SER A 19 26.14 -12.68 -15.11
N ASP A 20 25.19 -12.40 -16.01
CA ASP A 20 25.37 -11.38 -17.05
C ASP A 20 25.48 -9.97 -16.44
N PHE A 21 24.70 -9.70 -15.39
CA PHE A 21 24.79 -8.46 -14.64
C PHE A 21 26.15 -8.30 -13.98
N ILE A 22 26.64 -9.33 -13.26
CA ILE A 22 27.95 -9.29 -12.60
C ILE A 22 29.07 -9.07 -13.62
N LYS A 23 29.04 -9.79 -14.75
CA LYS A 23 30.02 -9.61 -15.83
C LYS A 23 30.07 -8.16 -16.34
N SER A 24 28.92 -7.48 -16.41
CA SER A 24 28.87 -6.08 -16.83
C SER A 24 29.51 -5.10 -15.84
N LEU A 25 29.76 -5.52 -14.60
CA LEU A 25 30.36 -4.72 -13.54
C LEU A 25 31.86 -5.02 -13.36
N GLU A 26 32.42 -5.99 -14.09
CA GLU A 26 33.83 -6.38 -13.97
C GLU A 26 34.76 -5.19 -14.27
N GLY A 27 35.63 -4.86 -13.31
CA GLY A 27 36.55 -3.72 -13.40
C GLY A 27 35.96 -2.36 -13.03
N GLU A 28 34.63 -2.26 -12.84
CA GLU A 28 33.92 -1.01 -12.52
C GLU A 28 33.51 -0.91 -11.04
N ILE A 29 33.51 -2.03 -10.31
CA ILE A 29 33.15 -2.11 -8.89
C ILE A 29 34.22 -2.81 -8.06
N THR A 30 34.22 -2.56 -6.76
CA THR A 30 35.11 -3.24 -5.81
C THR A 30 34.64 -4.67 -5.48
N ASP A 31 35.57 -5.52 -5.01
CA ASP A 31 35.21 -6.87 -4.52
C ASP A 31 34.16 -6.85 -3.40
N THR A 32 34.23 -5.84 -2.53
CA THR A 32 33.23 -5.63 -1.47
C THR A 32 31.85 -5.30 -2.04
N GLU A 33 31.77 -4.46 -3.06
CA GLU A 33 30.50 -4.18 -3.74
C GLU A 33 29.95 -5.43 -4.43
N LEU A 34 30.82 -6.23 -5.07
CA LEU A 34 30.41 -7.49 -5.70
C LEU A 34 29.86 -8.49 -4.68
N GLN A 35 30.48 -8.59 -3.49
CA GLN A 35 29.96 -9.41 -2.39
C GLN A 35 28.56 -8.95 -1.96
N GLU A 36 28.36 -7.63 -1.83
CA GLU A 36 27.06 -7.08 -1.46
C GLU A 36 25.99 -7.27 -2.56
N VAL A 37 26.35 -7.21 -3.83
CA VAL A 37 25.44 -7.54 -4.95
C VAL A 37 24.95 -8.99 -4.81
N ASN A 38 25.87 -9.92 -4.59
CA ASN A 38 25.53 -11.34 -4.41
C ASN A 38 24.68 -11.57 -3.15
N ARG A 39 25.01 -10.90 -2.04
CA ARG A 39 24.26 -11.00 -0.79
C ARG A 39 22.81 -10.50 -0.94
N LEU A 40 22.62 -9.33 -1.54
CA LEU A 40 21.28 -8.78 -1.77
C LEU A 40 20.47 -9.66 -2.73
N ALA A 41 21.10 -10.20 -3.77
CA ALA A 41 20.44 -11.15 -4.68
C ALA A 41 19.99 -12.43 -3.95
N ALA A 42 20.80 -12.96 -3.04
CA ALA A 42 20.44 -14.13 -2.23
C ALA A 42 19.28 -13.85 -1.27
N LEU A 43 19.13 -12.62 -0.79
CA LEU A 43 17.99 -12.15 0.01
C LEU A 43 16.76 -11.78 -0.84
N ASN A 44 16.83 -11.96 -2.16
CA ASN A 44 15.82 -11.49 -3.12
C ASN A 44 15.56 -9.98 -3.04
N LEU A 45 16.54 -9.20 -2.57
CA LEU A 45 16.48 -7.75 -2.50
C LEU A 45 17.05 -7.10 -3.75
N PRO A 46 16.49 -5.95 -4.20
CA PRO A 46 17.10 -5.20 -5.28
C PRO A 46 18.55 -4.81 -4.93
N PRO A 47 19.54 -5.08 -5.81
CA PRO A 47 20.97 -4.91 -5.52
C PRO A 47 21.41 -3.44 -5.61
N VAL A 48 20.86 -2.62 -4.72
CA VAL A 48 21.12 -1.18 -4.63
C VAL A 48 22.37 -0.95 -3.79
N VAL A 49 23.52 -1.29 -4.35
CA VAL A 49 24.82 -1.22 -3.65
C VAL A 49 25.46 0.17 -3.76
N SER A 50 25.54 0.71 -4.97
CA SER A 50 26.07 2.05 -5.24
C SER A 50 25.36 2.70 -6.43
N GLY A 51 25.62 3.99 -6.65
CA GLY A 51 25.04 4.72 -7.77
C GLY A 51 25.42 4.12 -9.13
N SER A 52 26.65 3.61 -9.26
CA SER A 52 27.15 2.94 -10.47
C SER A 52 26.46 1.60 -10.70
N VAL A 53 26.31 0.78 -9.66
CA VAL A 53 25.57 -0.51 -9.75
C VAL A 53 24.12 -0.27 -10.16
N VAL A 54 23.45 0.70 -9.55
CA VAL A 54 22.07 1.08 -9.94
C VAL A 54 22.03 1.57 -11.38
N ALA A 55 22.99 2.39 -11.81
CA ALA A 55 23.04 2.87 -13.19
C ALA A 55 23.22 1.74 -14.21
N ALA A 56 24.07 0.77 -13.90
CA ALA A 56 24.30 -0.41 -14.72
C ALA A 56 23.02 -1.23 -14.91
N ILE A 57 22.25 -1.49 -13.83
CA ILE A 57 20.96 -2.21 -13.91
C ILE A 57 20.05 -1.62 -14.99
N PHE A 58 19.98 -0.28 -15.10
CA PHE A 58 19.11 0.39 -16.07
C PHE A 58 19.80 0.71 -17.40
N GLY A 59 21.09 0.41 -17.57
CA GLY A 59 21.86 0.79 -18.75
C GLY A 59 21.94 2.31 -18.94
N VAL A 60 22.11 3.07 -17.86
CA VAL A 60 22.19 4.54 -17.89
C VAL A 60 23.53 5.05 -17.38
N ASN A 61 23.85 6.31 -17.68
CA ASN A 61 25.05 6.96 -17.13
C ASN A 61 24.92 7.15 -15.60
N PRO A 62 25.96 6.82 -14.80
CA PRO A 62 25.95 7.01 -13.32
C PRO A 62 25.64 8.44 -12.87
N GLY A 63 26.01 9.44 -13.67
CA GLY A 63 25.68 10.85 -13.45
C GLY A 63 24.18 11.14 -13.38
N ILE A 64 23.33 10.31 -14.01
CA ILE A 64 21.87 10.42 -13.88
C ILE A 64 21.42 10.04 -12.47
N VAL A 65 21.94 8.93 -11.92
CA VAL A 65 21.63 8.49 -10.55
C VAL A 65 22.16 9.52 -9.55
N TRP A 66 23.39 9.98 -9.74
CA TRP A 66 23.96 11.06 -8.93
C TRP A 66 23.09 12.33 -8.97
N ALA A 67 22.61 12.75 -10.14
CA ALA A 67 21.78 13.94 -10.29
C ALA A 67 20.41 13.79 -9.63
N ILE A 68 19.80 12.60 -9.68
CA ILE A 68 18.55 12.30 -8.96
C ILE A 68 18.74 12.50 -7.46
N ILE A 69 19.81 11.93 -6.90
CA ILE A 69 20.10 11.96 -5.46
C ILE A 69 20.43 13.38 -4.98
N ASN A 70 21.26 14.11 -5.73
CA ASN A 70 21.79 15.41 -5.31
C ASN A 70 20.90 16.59 -5.73
N LYS A 71 20.02 16.41 -6.72
CA LYS A 71 19.12 17.47 -7.22
C LYS A 71 17.67 16.99 -7.33
N PRO A 72 17.07 16.43 -6.24
CA PRO A 72 15.77 15.75 -6.31
C PRO A 72 14.63 16.67 -6.77
N HIS A 73 14.70 17.98 -6.49
CA HIS A 73 13.71 18.96 -6.94
C HIS A 73 13.56 19.03 -8.48
N ARG A 74 14.58 18.64 -9.25
CA ARG A 74 14.50 18.56 -10.72
C ARG A 74 13.73 17.32 -11.18
N TYR A 75 13.64 16.28 -10.35
CA TYR A 75 13.07 14.98 -10.68
C TYR A 75 11.69 14.75 -10.07
N TYR A 76 11.16 15.71 -9.31
CA TYR A 76 9.77 15.76 -8.88
C TYR A 76 9.03 16.94 -9.53
N ARG A 77 7.74 16.75 -9.76
CA ARG A 77 6.79 17.81 -10.10
C ARG A 77 5.80 17.93 -8.96
N THR A 78 5.67 19.14 -8.43
CA THR A 78 4.69 19.47 -7.39
C THR A 78 3.45 20.09 -8.01
N PHE A 79 2.26 19.64 -7.59
CA PHE A 79 0.98 20.22 -7.96
C PHE A 79 -0.09 19.84 -6.95
N ASN A 80 -1.18 20.61 -6.88
CA ASN A 80 -2.28 20.36 -5.95
C ASN A 80 -3.44 19.65 -6.65
N ILE A 81 -4.07 18.71 -5.95
CA ILE A 81 -5.34 18.10 -6.35
C ILE A 81 -6.42 18.40 -5.29
N PRO A 82 -7.70 18.54 -5.68
CA PRO A 82 -8.79 18.66 -4.73
C PRO A 82 -8.89 17.42 -3.82
N LYS A 83 -9.04 17.62 -2.50
CA LYS A 83 -9.27 16.58 -1.49
C LYS A 83 -10.35 17.05 -0.52
N GLY A 84 -11.59 16.62 -0.74
CA GLY A 84 -12.74 17.11 0.03
C GLY A 84 -12.88 18.63 -0.12
N ASN A 85 -12.89 19.35 1.00
CA ASN A 85 -12.91 20.82 1.02
C ASN A 85 -11.52 21.47 0.95
N GLY A 86 -10.45 20.66 0.93
CA GLY A 86 -9.07 21.14 0.92
C GLY A 86 -8.30 20.77 -0.35
N GLN A 87 -7.00 21.01 -0.31
CA GLN A 87 -6.06 20.61 -1.35
C GLN A 87 -5.08 19.56 -0.80
N ARG A 88 -4.59 18.72 -1.70
CA ARG A 88 -3.54 17.74 -1.44
C ARG A 88 -2.38 18.02 -2.37
N GLU A 89 -1.24 18.35 -1.79
CA GLU A 89 -0.01 18.52 -2.54
C GLU A 89 0.50 17.15 -3.00
N ILE A 90 0.79 17.02 -4.29
CA ILE A 90 1.30 15.80 -4.92
C ILE A 90 2.72 16.06 -5.38
N HIS A 91 3.65 15.20 -4.98
CA HIS A 91 5.04 15.17 -5.44
C HIS A 91 5.21 14.01 -6.42
N ALA A 92 4.84 14.23 -7.68
CA ALA A 92 4.93 13.18 -8.68
C ALA A 92 6.36 13.10 -9.26
N PRO A 93 7.01 11.93 -9.23
CA PRO A 93 8.29 11.75 -9.89
C PRO A 93 8.16 11.95 -11.41
N ARG A 94 9.19 12.53 -12.02
CA ARG A 94 9.37 12.59 -13.47
C ARG A 94 9.68 11.20 -14.02
N VAL A 95 9.55 11.05 -15.34
CA VAL A 95 9.57 9.74 -16.03
C VAL A 95 10.77 8.88 -15.64
N VAL A 96 11.98 9.44 -15.69
CA VAL A 96 13.22 8.71 -15.36
C VAL A 96 13.15 8.17 -13.92
N LEU A 97 12.99 9.03 -12.91
CA LEU A 97 12.89 8.62 -11.51
C LEU A 97 11.74 7.63 -11.25
N LYS A 98 10.61 7.82 -11.94
CA LYS A 98 9.45 6.93 -11.84
C LYS A 98 9.75 5.50 -12.29
N ILE A 99 10.69 5.31 -13.23
CA ILE A 99 11.14 3.98 -13.66
C ILE A 99 11.90 3.29 -12.52
N PHE A 100 12.91 3.96 -11.92
CA PHE A 100 13.66 3.45 -10.77
C PHE A 100 12.73 3.07 -9.61
N GLN A 101 11.85 4.00 -9.23
CA GLN A 101 10.91 3.78 -8.13
C GLN A 101 9.90 2.68 -8.43
N LYS A 102 9.47 2.52 -9.69
CA LYS A 102 8.53 1.44 -10.04
C LYS A 102 9.21 0.07 -10.03
N TRP A 103 10.47 -0.02 -10.44
CA TRP A 103 11.27 -1.23 -10.31
C TRP A 103 11.47 -1.58 -8.83
N LEU A 104 11.93 -0.62 -8.00
CA LEU A 104 12.05 -0.80 -6.55
C LEU A 104 10.73 -1.25 -5.93
N SER A 105 9.61 -0.64 -6.33
CA SER A 105 8.28 -0.99 -5.83
C SER A 105 7.95 -2.46 -6.02
N VAL A 106 8.24 -3.02 -7.20
CA VAL A 106 7.92 -4.41 -7.52
C VAL A 106 8.86 -5.33 -6.75
N ARG A 107 10.17 -5.07 -6.81
CA ARG A 107 11.18 -5.90 -6.16
C ARG A 107 11.05 -5.94 -4.64
N LEU A 108 10.78 -4.80 -4.01
CA LEU A 108 10.52 -4.76 -2.57
C LEU A 108 9.21 -5.47 -2.19
N ALA A 109 8.20 -5.42 -3.05
CA ALA A 109 6.95 -6.15 -2.80
C ALA A 109 7.13 -7.66 -2.91
N ASP A 110 8.05 -8.14 -3.75
CA ASP A 110 8.38 -9.56 -3.86
C ASP A 110 9.26 -10.05 -2.69
N ALA A 111 10.08 -9.16 -2.13
CA ALA A 111 10.98 -9.48 -1.00
C ALA A 111 10.28 -9.42 0.37
N TRP A 112 9.25 -8.58 0.51
CA TRP A 112 8.52 -8.40 1.76
C TRP A 112 7.21 -9.20 1.78
N ARG A 113 6.94 -9.89 2.89
CA ARG A 113 5.70 -10.65 3.08
C ARG A 113 4.69 -9.82 3.88
N PRO A 114 3.53 -9.44 3.31
CA PRO A 114 2.49 -8.71 4.03
C PRO A 114 1.83 -9.58 5.11
N ALA A 115 1.67 -9.03 6.31
CA ALA A 115 0.80 -9.62 7.34
C ALA A 115 -0.66 -9.67 6.87
N ASP A 116 -1.44 -10.65 7.33
CA ASP A 116 -2.82 -10.91 6.85
C ASP A 116 -3.83 -9.80 7.15
N CYS A 117 -3.50 -8.93 8.09
CA CYS A 117 -4.28 -7.74 8.42
C CYS A 117 -4.09 -6.60 7.40
N VAL A 118 -3.09 -6.66 6.52
CA VAL A 118 -2.76 -5.58 5.57
C VAL A 118 -3.40 -5.82 4.20
N TYR A 119 -4.32 -4.94 3.80
CA TYR A 119 -5.04 -5.03 2.52
C TYR A 119 -4.67 -3.91 1.55
N GLY A 120 -4.23 -2.76 2.06
CA GLY A 120 -3.87 -1.62 1.22
C GLY A 120 -2.57 -1.87 0.46
N PHE A 121 -2.56 -1.57 -0.83
CA PHE A 121 -1.38 -1.68 -1.71
C PHE A 121 -0.76 -3.08 -1.82
N VAL A 122 -1.49 -4.13 -1.42
CA VAL A 122 -1.05 -5.52 -1.56
C VAL A 122 -1.70 -6.13 -2.80
N ALA A 123 -0.91 -6.77 -3.65
CA ALA A 123 -1.43 -7.44 -4.85
C ALA A 123 -2.42 -8.55 -4.46
N GLY A 124 -3.55 -8.63 -5.17
CA GLY A 124 -4.60 -9.62 -4.92
C GLY A 124 -5.55 -9.29 -3.77
N ARG A 125 -5.17 -8.39 -2.85
CA ARG A 125 -6.02 -7.94 -1.74
C ARG A 125 -6.76 -6.65 -2.09
N THR A 126 -7.98 -6.53 -1.60
CA THR A 126 -8.87 -5.40 -1.86
C THR A 126 -9.52 -4.89 -0.57
N TYR A 127 -10.07 -3.69 -0.63
CA TYR A 127 -10.88 -3.14 0.47
C TYR A 127 -12.17 -3.96 0.71
N ILE A 128 -12.62 -4.76 -0.27
CA ILE A 128 -13.76 -5.66 -0.09
C ILE A 128 -13.34 -6.81 0.83
N ASP A 129 -12.15 -7.38 0.59
CA ASP A 129 -11.60 -8.46 1.41
C ASP A 129 -11.35 -7.98 2.85
N ALA A 130 -10.86 -6.74 3.02
CA ALA A 130 -10.76 -6.11 4.34
C ALA A 130 -12.14 -6.02 5.03
N ALA A 131 -13.16 -5.52 4.33
CA ALA A 131 -14.51 -5.40 4.87
C ALA A 131 -15.15 -6.77 5.22
N ILE A 132 -14.80 -7.84 4.50
CA ILE A 132 -15.23 -9.22 4.79
C ILE A 132 -14.76 -9.66 6.18
N LYS A 133 -13.54 -9.28 6.62
CA LYS A 133 -13.06 -9.59 7.97
C LYS A 133 -13.88 -8.94 9.09
N HIS A 134 -14.69 -7.94 8.77
CA HIS A 134 -15.55 -7.25 9.73
C HIS A 134 -17.03 -7.67 9.63
N LYS A 135 -17.36 -8.75 8.88
CA LYS A 135 -18.73 -9.25 8.76
C LYS A 135 -19.30 -9.63 10.14
N ASN A 136 -20.61 -9.41 10.32
CA ASN A 136 -21.34 -9.69 11.57
C ASN A 136 -20.91 -8.88 12.80
N ALA A 137 -20.12 -7.82 12.61
CA ALA A 137 -19.78 -6.91 13.69
C ALA A 137 -21.02 -6.27 14.33
N LYS A 138 -20.99 -6.10 15.66
CA LYS A 138 -21.93 -5.28 16.43
C LYS A 138 -21.40 -3.86 16.67
N TRP A 139 -20.10 -3.66 16.54
CA TRP A 139 -19.46 -2.35 16.55
C TRP A 139 -18.27 -2.30 15.59
N VAL A 140 -17.95 -1.10 15.10
CA VAL A 140 -16.78 -0.81 14.28
C VAL A 140 -16.12 0.45 14.81
N PHE A 141 -14.81 0.35 15.07
CA PHE A 141 -13.94 1.48 15.37
C PHE A 141 -12.98 1.67 14.20
N SER A 142 -12.90 2.87 13.64
CA SER A 142 -11.97 3.18 12.54
C SER A 142 -11.22 4.46 12.83
N CYS A 143 -9.94 4.50 12.51
CA CYS A 143 -9.11 5.69 12.53
C CYS A 143 -8.26 5.76 11.25
N ASP A 144 -7.71 6.94 10.96
CA ASP A 144 -7.00 7.24 9.71
C ASP A 144 -5.66 7.87 10.07
N ILE A 145 -4.58 7.44 9.41
CA ILE A 145 -3.24 7.98 9.63
C ILE A 145 -3.12 9.33 8.93
N GLN A 146 -2.71 10.35 9.67
CA GLN A 146 -2.53 11.69 9.11
C GLN A 146 -1.41 11.72 8.07
N GLU A 147 -1.76 12.11 6.84
CA GLU A 147 -0.83 12.31 5.72
C GLU A 147 0.20 11.17 5.57
N PHE A 148 -0.29 9.93 5.59
CA PHE A 148 0.49 8.70 5.71
C PHE A 148 1.84 8.66 4.95
N PHE A 149 1.89 9.07 3.67
CA PHE A 149 3.16 9.09 2.95
C PHE A 149 4.10 10.23 3.43
N PRO A 150 3.72 11.52 3.34
CA PRO A 150 4.55 12.60 3.90
C PRO A 150 4.99 12.40 5.35
N SER A 151 4.12 11.83 6.19
CA SER A 151 4.40 11.58 7.61
C SER A 151 5.23 10.32 7.86
N THR A 152 5.53 9.50 6.86
CA THR A 152 6.49 8.39 6.97
C THR A 152 7.91 8.93 6.78
N PRO A 153 8.72 9.13 7.85
CA PRO A 153 9.96 9.87 7.75
C PRO A 153 11.05 9.06 7.04
N SER A 154 11.87 9.73 6.24
CA SER A 154 12.99 9.11 5.50
C SER A 154 14.01 8.42 6.41
N ILE A 155 14.16 8.87 7.66
CA ILE A 155 14.99 8.21 8.67
C ILE A 155 14.39 6.86 9.04
N TYR A 156 13.09 6.83 9.34
CA TYR A 156 12.37 5.59 9.65
C TYR A 156 12.36 4.62 8.46
N VAL A 157 12.21 5.12 7.23
CA VAL A 157 12.35 4.31 6.00
C VAL A 157 13.72 3.63 5.95
N LYS A 158 14.81 4.34 6.25
CA LYS A 158 16.16 3.75 6.27
C LYS A 158 16.27 2.65 7.32
N GLU A 159 15.76 2.88 8.53
CA GLU A 159 15.77 1.88 9.62
C GLU A 159 14.99 0.62 9.23
N CYS A 160 13.83 0.77 8.60
CA CYS A 160 13.03 -0.36 8.12
C CYS A 160 13.75 -1.14 7.00
N LEU A 161 14.40 -0.43 6.07
CA LEU A 161 15.21 -1.05 5.02
C LEU A 161 16.41 -1.81 5.60
N GLN A 162 17.05 -1.29 6.66
CA GLN A 162 18.13 -2.01 7.34
C GLN A 162 17.63 -3.31 7.97
N ARG A 163 16.47 -3.27 8.64
CA ARG A 163 15.81 -4.48 9.18
C ARG A 163 15.44 -5.48 8.09
N LEU A 164 15.18 -5.02 6.88
CA LEU A 164 14.92 -5.89 5.72
C LEU A 164 16.19 -6.58 5.19
N GLY A 165 17.39 -6.05 5.48
CA GLY A 165 18.67 -6.65 5.10
C GLY A 165 19.63 -5.73 4.34
N TYR A 166 19.28 -4.45 4.15
CA TYR A 166 20.21 -3.45 3.62
C TYR A 166 21.22 -2.99 4.67
N ASN A 167 22.43 -2.64 4.25
CA ASN A 167 23.33 -1.90 5.13
C ASN A 167 22.96 -0.40 5.18
N HIS A 168 23.68 0.37 5.99
CA HIS A 168 23.39 1.79 6.18
C HIS A 168 23.37 2.60 4.87
N ASP A 169 24.39 2.44 4.03
CA ASP A 169 24.56 3.24 2.81
C ASP A 169 23.58 2.82 1.71
N GLN A 170 23.30 1.52 1.60
CA GLN A 170 22.29 0.99 0.70
C GLN A 170 20.89 1.49 1.07
N ALA A 171 20.54 1.45 2.36
CA ALA A 171 19.27 1.96 2.85
C ALA A 171 19.15 3.47 2.59
N ALA A 172 20.24 4.22 2.79
CA ALA A 172 20.30 5.65 2.46
C ALA A 172 20.07 5.89 0.96
N LEU A 173 20.69 5.11 0.08
CA LEU A 173 20.53 5.20 -1.36
C LEU A 173 19.08 4.91 -1.81
N VAL A 174 18.47 3.83 -1.32
CA VAL A 174 17.04 3.53 -1.60
C VAL A 174 16.14 4.65 -1.10
N SER A 175 16.40 5.17 0.11
CA SER A 175 15.65 6.30 0.67
C SER A 175 15.81 7.57 -0.16
N SER A 176 17.01 7.91 -0.61
CA SER A 176 17.26 9.07 -1.49
C SER A 176 16.54 8.95 -2.85
N LEU A 177 16.38 7.74 -3.37
CA LEU A 177 15.61 7.50 -4.59
C LEU A 177 14.09 7.57 -4.38
N CYS A 178 13.59 7.26 -3.19
CA CYS A 178 12.15 7.08 -2.95
C CYS A 178 11.48 8.20 -2.13
N CYS A 179 12.24 8.87 -1.28
CA CYS A 179 11.78 9.94 -0.40
C CYS A 179 11.97 11.31 -1.07
N PHE A 180 11.14 12.27 -0.67
CA PHE A 180 11.25 13.67 -1.08
C PHE A 180 10.78 14.56 0.07
N ARG A 181 11.49 15.67 0.32
CA ARG A 181 11.18 16.60 1.43
C ARG A 181 11.05 15.91 2.80
N GLY A 182 11.92 14.94 3.08
CA GLY A 182 12.03 14.31 4.40
C GLY A 182 11.16 13.07 4.63
N GLY A 183 10.24 12.73 3.72
CA GLY A 183 9.37 11.55 3.85
C GLY A 183 9.03 10.89 2.51
N LEU A 184 8.12 9.91 2.52
CA LEU A 184 7.67 9.25 1.29
C LEU A 184 6.88 10.22 0.39
N ALA A 185 7.24 10.28 -0.88
CA ALA A 185 6.62 11.21 -1.82
C ALA A 185 5.21 10.74 -2.23
N GLN A 186 4.21 11.59 -2.06
CA GLN A 186 2.87 11.28 -2.56
C GLN A 186 2.85 11.35 -4.10
N GLY A 187 2.62 10.20 -4.75
CA GLY A 187 2.67 10.05 -6.21
C GLY A 187 3.86 9.24 -6.71
N SER A 188 4.81 8.91 -5.83
CA SER A 188 5.86 7.93 -6.12
C SER A 188 5.25 6.51 -6.18
N PRO A 189 5.63 5.69 -7.17
CA PRO A 189 5.20 4.30 -7.22
C PRO A 189 5.83 3.42 -6.15
N ALA A 190 6.93 3.84 -5.49
CA ALA A 190 7.58 3.11 -4.42
C ALA A 190 6.93 3.34 -3.04
N SER A 191 6.35 4.53 -2.82
CA SER A 191 5.73 4.89 -1.53
C SER A 191 4.72 3.87 -1.00
N PRO A 192 3.82 3.29 -1.83
CA PRO A 192 2.85 2.30 -1.37
C PRO A 192 3.45 1.05 -0.70
N VAL A 193 4.52 0.48 -1.27
CA VAL A 193 5.15 -0.71 -0.68
C VAL A 193 6.04 -0.32 0.50
N LEU A 194 6.77 0.80 0.39
CA LEU A 194 7.63 1.26 1.47
C LEU A 194 6.83 1.64 2.72
N SER A 195 5.67 2.26 2.57
CA SER A 195 4.81 2.59 3.70
C SER A 195 4.28 1.33 4.40
N ASN A 196 4.02 0.26 3.64
CA ASN A 196 3.63 -1.02 4.22
C ASN A 196 4.78 -1.71 4.96
N ILE A 197 5.98 -1.72 4.37
CA ILE A 197 7.19 -2.23 5.05
C ILE A 197 7.44 -1.44 6.35
N CYS A 198 7.27 -0.12 6.33
CA CYS A 198 7.44 0.71 7.53
C CYS A 198 6.36 0.42 8.58
N ALA A 199 5.11 0.20 8.16
CA ALA A 199 4.00 -0.03 9.07
C ALA A 199 3.97 -1.44 9.69
N ASP A 200 4.90 -2.34 9.32
CA ASP A 200 4.93 -3.73 9.77
C ASP A 200 4.94 -3.86 11.31
N ASP A 201 5.74 -3.04 12.00
CA ASP A 201 5.77 -3.07 13.47
C ASP A 201 4.54 -2.42 14.10
N LEU A 202 3.99 -1.38 13.47
CA LEU A 202 2.72 -0.78 13.88
C LEU A 202 1.61 -1.83 13.83
N ASP A 203 1.53 -2.58 12.72
CA ASP A 203 0.55 -3.66 12.54
C ASP A 203 0.69 -4.75 13.59
N LYS A 204 1.91 -5.15 13.97
CA LYS A 204 2.14 -6.13 15.05
C LYS A 204 1.60 -5.64 16.38
N GLN A 205 1.78 -4.37 16.72
CA GLN A 205 1.27 -3.82 17.98
C GLN A 205 -0.27 -3.70 17.95
N LEU A 206 -0.84 -3.26 16.83
CA LEU A 206 -2.30 -3.17 16.67
C LEU A 206 -2.96 -4.55 16.67
N LEU A 207 -2.30 -5.59 16.12
CA LEU A 207 -2.74 -6.98 16.24
C LEU A 207 -2.77 -7.44 17.71
N ARG A 208 -1.76 -7.10 18.52
CA ARG A 208 -1.77 -7.43 19.96
C ARG A 208 -2.93 -6.76 20.70
N VAL A 209 -3.26 -5.52 20.34
CA VAL A 209 -4.45 -4.84 20.87
C VAL A 209 -5.72 -5.59 20.44
N ALA A 210 -5.78 -6.03 19.19
CA ALA A 210 -6.92 -6.80 18.68
C ALA A 210 -7.10 -8.13 19.43
N GLU A 211 -6.01 -8.87 19.64
CA GLU A 211 -5.95 -10.12 20.39
C GLU A 211 -6.37 -9.93 21.85
N LYS A 212 -5.83 -8.91 22.54
CA LYS A 212 -6.18 -8.55 23.92
C LYS A 212 -7.69 -8.41 24.11
N TYR A 213 -8.37 -7.82 23.13
CA TYR A 213 -9.79 -7.54 23.19
C TYR A 213 -10.68 -8.54 22.42
N GLY A 214 -10.11 -9.59 21.84
CA GLY A 214 -10.85 -10.58 21.07
C GLY A 214 -11.63 -9.97 19.89
N CYS A 215 -11.04 -9.00 19.19
CA CYS A 215 -11.67 -8.29 18.09
C CYS A 215 -10.87 -8.42 16.79
N ASN A 216 -11.50 -8.09 15.66
CA ASN A 216 -10.87 -8.15 14.34
C ASN A 216 -10.14 -6.84 14.04
N TYR A 217 -8.98 -6.92 13.40
CA TYR A 217 -8.19 -5.78 12.93
C TYR A 217 -7.85 -5.91 11.45
N THR A 218 -8.02 -4.84 10.68
CA THR A 218 -7.46 -4.71 9.33
C THR A 218 -6.92 -3.30 9.09
N ARG A 219 -5.93 -3.19 8.19
CA ARG A 219 -5.40 -1.93 7.68
C ARG A 219 -5.48 -1.88 6.16
N TYR A 220 -6.14 -0.83 5.65
CA TYR A 220 -6.15 -0.51 4.23
C TYR A 220 -5.47 0.85 4.00
N ALA A 221 -4.18 0.79 3.67
CA ALA A 221 -3.32 1.96 3.52
C ALA A 221 -3.26 2.76 4.83
N ASP A 222 -3.82 3.96 4.85
CA ASP A 222 -3.94 4.87 5.99
C ASP A 222 -5.14 4.56 6.90
N ASP A 223 -6.14 3.81 6.42
CA ASP A 223 -7.33 3.47 7.20
C ASP A 223 -7.08 2.22 8.05
N VAL A 224 -7.23 2.36 9.36
CA VAL A 224 -7.14 1.30 10.37
C VAL A 224 -8.54 1.03 10.92
N THR A 225 -8.97 -0.23 10.88
CA THR A 225 -10.30 -0.64 11.31
C THR A 225 -10.25 -1.79 12.30
N PHE A 226 -10.97 -1.63 13.40
CA PHE A 226 -11.29 -2.66 14.39
C PHE A 226 -12.79 -2.97 14.40
N SER A 227 -13.17 -4.21 14.71
CA SER A 227 -14.58 -4.57 14.92
C SER A 227 -14.76 -5.77 15.84
N GLY A 228 -15.90 -5.85 16.53
CA GLY A 228 -16.23 -7.00 17.37
C GLY A 228 -17.72 -7.34 17.36
N SER A 229 -18.03 -8.56 17.81
CA SER A 229 -19.38 -9.10 17.97
C SER A 229 -19.89 -9.03 19.42
N ALA A 230 -19.00 -8.76 20.38
CA ALA A 230 -19.31 -8.49 21.78
C ALA A 230 -19.53 -6.98 22.01
N GLU A 231 -19.58 -6.55 23.27
CA GLU A 231 -19.59 -5.12 23.63
C GLU A 231 -18.29 -4.42 23.20
N VAL A 232 -18.33 -3.09 23.11
CA VAL A 232 -17.14 -2.29 22.79
C VAL A 232 -16.20 -2.33 24.01
N PRO A 233 -14.94 -2.77 23.86
CA PRO A 233 -13.99 -2.72 24.96
C PRO A 233 -13.66 -1.26 25.31
N SER A 234 -13.81 -0.90 26.59
CA SER A 234 -13.63 0.49 27.06
C SER A 234 -12.21 1.03 26.82
N GLY A 235 -11.18 0.18 26.94
CA GLY A 235 -9.78 0.58 26.74
C GLY A 235 -9.28 0.52 25.29
N LEU A 236 -10.10 0.09 24.33
CA LEU A 236 -9.66 -0.11 22.94
C LEU A 236 -9.12 1.17 22.31
N THR A 237 -9.84 2.28 22.48
CA THR A 237 -9.46 3.55 21.86
C THR A 237 -8.15 4.10 22.41
N ASP A 238 -7.94 3.94 23.71
CA ASP A 238 -6.76 4.46 24.41
C ASP A 238 -5.53 3.61 24.11
N ASP A 239 -5.68 2.29 24.07
CA ASP A 239 -4.60 1.38 23.67
C ASP A 239 -4.17 1.61 22.22
N VAL A 240 -5.14 1.79 21.30
CA VAL A 240 -4.82 2.12 19.90
C VAL A 240 -4.09 3.47 19.83
N ALA A 241 -4.57 4.50 20.52
CA ALA A 241 -3.89 5.79 20.56
C ALA A 241 -2.46 5.68 21.14
N GLY A 242 -2.28 4.87 22.18
CA GLY A 242 -0.97 4.58 22.77
C GLY A 242 0.01 3.96 21.77
N VAL A 243 -0.45 3.04 20.91
CA VAL A 243 0.37 2.46 19.84
C VAL A 243 0.82 3.54 18.85
N PHE A 244 -0.06 4.47 18.46
CA PHE A 244 0.29 5.57 17.57
C PHE A 244 1.26 6.57 18.21
N HIS A 245 1.09 6.90 19.50
CA HIS A 245 2.02 7.77 20.23
C HIS A 245 3.45 7.22 20.30
N ALA A 246 3.61 5.89 20.27
CA ALA A 246 4.91 5.21 20.22
C ALA A 246 5.45 5.04 18.78
N SER A 247 4.74 5.53 17.77
CA SER A 247 5.07 5.40 16.36
C SER A 247 5.45 6.75 15.73
N PRO A 248 6.02 6.76 14.51
CA PRO A 248 6.25 8.00 13.76
C PRO A 248 4.97 8.69 13.26
N TRP A 249 3.83 8.03 13.39
CA TRP A 249 2.56 8.47 12.79
C TRP A 249 1.59 9.01 13.84
N GLU A 250 0.84 10.01 13.42
CA GLU A 250 -0.27 10.57 14.18
C GLU A 250 -1.62 10.18 13.55
N LEU A 251 -2.65 10.13 14.39
CA LEU A 251 -4.02 9.94 13.93
C LEU A 251 -4.60 11.24 13.39
N ALA A 252 -5.29 11.17 12.26
CA ALA A 252 -5.92 12.31 11.63
C ALA A 252 -7.06 12.87 12.52
N PRO A 253 -7.01 14.17 12.88
CA PRO A 253 -8.02 14.80 13.71
C PRO A 253 -9.42 14.67 13.10
N GLY A 254 -10.39 14.26 13.92
CA GLY A 254 -11.79 14.13 13.50
C GLY A 254 -12.09 12.98 12.53
N LYS A 255 -11.11 12.14 12.21
CA LYS A 255 -11.31 10.91 11.41
C LYS A 255 -11.39 9.63 12.23
N THR A 256 -11.21 9.72 13.54
CA THR A 256 -11.50 8.62 14.45
C THR A 256 -13.01 8.49 14.65
N LYS A 257 -13.55 7.29 14.47
CA LYS A 257 -14.98 7.04 14.57
C LYS A 257 -15.28 5.68 15.19
N LEU A 258 -16.11 5.68 16.22
CA LEU A 258 -16.77 4.50 16.74
C LEU A 258 -18.23 4.46 16.25
N SER A 259 -18.73 3.30 15.88
CA SER A 259 -20.14 3.07 15.52
C SER A 259 -20.61 1.76 16.13
N VAL A 260 -21.80 1.77 16.72
CA VAL A 260 -22.37 0.62 17.44
C VAL A 260 -23.79 0.36 16.92
N SER A 261 -24.16 -0.90 16.73
CA SER A 261 -25.53 -1.31 16.38
C SER A 261 -26.54 -0.76 17.38
N PRO A 262 -27.73 -0.26 16.96
CA PRO A 262 -28.37 -0.40 15.64
C PRO A 262 -27.93 0.63 14.59
N ALA A 263 -26.91 1.45 14.85
CA ALA A 263 -26.38 2.35 13.84
C ALA A 263 -25.74 1.57 12.67
N ARG A 264 -25.63 2.23 11.52
CA ARG A 264 -25.00 1.64 10.32
C ARG A 264 -23.49 1.48 10.54
N LEU A 265 -23.04 0.23 10.64
CA LEU A 265 -21.62 -0.10 10.67
C LEU A 265 -21.06 -0.20 9.25
N LYS A 266 -20.01 0.57 8.96
CA LYS A 266 -19.41 0.66 7.64
C LYS A 266 -17.91 0.45 7.70
N VAL A 267 -17.38 -0.33 6.77
CA VAL A 267 -15.93 -0.48 6.51
C VAL A 267 -15.71 -0.25 5.03
N HIS A 268 -14.82 0.69 4.68
CA HIS A 268 -14.53 1.11 3.30
C HIS A 268 -15.78 1.35 2.41
N GLY A 269 -16.86 1.85 3.00
CA GLY A 269 -18.12 2.15 2.30
C GLY A 269 -19.09 0.96 2.15
N LEU A 270 -18.76 -0.22 2.67
CA LEU A 270 -19.62 -1.41 2.73
C LEU A 270 -20.25 -1.55 4.12
N LEU A 271 -21.52 -1.93 4.18
CA LEU A 271 -22.21 -2.30 5.41
C LEU A 271 -21.76 -3.70 5.82
N VAL A 272 -21.29 -3.85 7.06
CA VAL A 272 -20.70 -5.13 7.52
C VAL A 272 -21.55 -5.90 8.53
N HIS A 273 -22.57 -5.25 9.11
CA HIS A 273 -23.42 -5.82 10.16
C HIS A 273 -24.62 -6.65 9.62
N THR A 274 -24.62 -7.04 8.35
CA THR A 274 -25.80 -7.61 7.65
C THR A 274 -25.61 -9.05 7.16
N GLY A 275 -24.90 -9.88 7.93
CA GLY A 275 -24.50 -11.23 7.50
C GLY A 275 -23.21 -11.19 6.70
N THR A 276 -23.30 -10.51 5.56
CA THR A 276 -22.18 -10.30 4.62
C THR A 276 -22.01 -8.81 4.30
N PRO A 277 -20.81 -8.39 3.85
CA PRO A 277 -20.60 -7.03 3.37
C PRO A 277 -21.55 -6.67 2.23
N LYS A 278 -22.23 -5.52 2.34
CA LYS A 278 -23.20 -5.06 1.33
C LYS A 278 -23.01 -3.60 1.00
N LEU A 279 -23.25 -3.25 -0.27
CA LEU A 279 -23.35 -1.85 -0.68
C LEU A 279 -24.44 -1.12 0.09
N THR A 280 -24.28 0.16 0.41
CA THR A 280 -25.30 0.94 1.12
C THR A 280 -26.62 1.03 0.33
N LYS A 281 -27.76 1.23 1.02
CA LYS A 281 -29.08 1.43 0.36
C LYS A 281 -29.04 2.53 -0.69
N GLY A 282 -28.40 3.67 -0.38
CA GLY A 282 -28.25 4.79 -1.32
C GLY A 282 -27.48 4.38 -2.57
N TYR A 283 -26.38 3.64 -2.42
CA TYR A 283 -25.61 3.15 -3.57
C TYR A 283 -26.39 2.13 -4.40
N ARG A 284 -27.12 1.20 -3.77
CA ARG A 284 -27.99 0.25 -4.49
C ARG A 284 -29.11 0.95 -5.26
N ASN A 285 -29.71 2.00 -4.70
CA ASN A 285 -30.69 2.83 -5.40
C ASN A 285 -30.09 3.53 -6.62
N LYS A 286 -28.87 4.06 -6.50
CA LYS A 286 -28.11 4.64 -7.61
C LYS A 286 -27.88 3.62 -8.74
N LEU A 287 -27.50 2.38 -8.39
CA LEU A 287 -27.31 1.31 -9.36
C LEU A 287 -28.62 0.89 -10.05
N ARG A 288 -29.74 0.85 -9.31
CA ARG A 288 -31.07 0.59 -9.91
C ARG A 288 -31.44 1.66 -10.93
N ALA A 289 -31.22 2.94 -10.61
CA ALA A 289 -31.44 4.04 -11.55
C ALA A 289 -30.57 3.88 -12.81
N TYR A 290 -29.29 3.54 -12.65
CA TYR A 290 -28.39 3.28 -13.78
C TYR A 290 -28.85 2.11 -14.67
N ARG A 291 -29.25 0.99 -14.08
CA ARG A 291 -29.78 -0.16 -14.83
C ARG A 291 -31.06 0.20 -15.58
N HIS A 292 -31.97 0.94 -14.94
CA HIS A 292 -33.20 1.40 -15.58
C HIS A 292 -32.92 2.32 -16.78
N LEU A 293 -32.04 3.32 -16.61
CA LEU A 293 -31.66 4.22 -17.69
C LEU A 293 -30.96 3.48 -18.85
N ALA A 294 -30.12 2.49 -18.54
CA ALA A 294 -29.46 1.64 -19.54
C ALA A 294 -30.48 0.84 -20.36
N ALA A 295 -31.43 0.19 -19.69
CA ALA A 295 -32.46 -0.62 -20.34
C ALA A 295 -33.38 0.19 -21.27
N HIS A 296 -33.60 1.47 -20.98
CA HIS A 296 -34.45 2.35 -21.79
C HIS A 296 -33.67 3.15 -22.84
N GLY A 297 -32.38 2.84 -23.08
CA GLY A 297 -31.56 3.55 -24.05
C GLY A 297 -31.31 5.03 -23.70
N LYS A 298 -31.58 5.45 -22.46
CA LYS A 298 -31.49 6.85 -22.01
C LYS A 298 -30.09 7.26 -21.57
N LEU A 299 -29.12 6.34 -21.60
CA LEU A 299 -27.72 6.62 -21.30
C LEU A 299 -26.98 7.11 -22.56
N THR A 300 -27.12 8.40 -22.85
CA THR A 300 -26.45 9.04 -24.01
C THR A 300 -25.08 9.62 -23.67
N LYS A 301 -24.76 9.80 -22.38
CA LYS A 301 -23.48 10.33 -21.87
C LYS A 301 -23.03 9.55 -20.63
N ASN A 302 -21.72 9.58 -20.34
CA ASN A 302 -21.11 8.97 -19.14
C ASN A 302 -21.21 7.44 -19.03
N LEU A 303 -21.34 6.73 -20.16
CA LEU A 303 -21.43 5.26 -20.18
C LEU A 303 -20.27 4.58 -19.43
N SER A 304 -19.03 5.03 -19.63
CA SER A 304 -17.87 4.47 -18.91
C SER A 304 -17.98 4.60 -17.39
N LYS A 305 -18.55 5.71 -16.89
CA LYS A 305 -18.77 5.93 -15.46
C LYS A 305 -19.86 5.01 -14.92
N VAL A 306 -20.96 4.86 -15.67
CA VAL A 306 -22.05 3.95 -15.29
C VAL A 306 -21.56 2.51 -15.28
N ASN A 307 -20.85 2.08 -16.33
CA ASN A 307 -20.25 0.75 -16.41
C ASN A 307 -19.27 0.51 -15.25
N GLY A 308 -18.44 1.49 -14.89
CA GLY A 308 -17.56 1.38 -13.72
C GLY A 308 -18.32 1.13 -12.40
N HIS A 309 -19.45 1.82 -12.20
CA HIS A 309 -20.31 1.59 -11.02
C HIS A 309 -20.95 0.20 -11.02
N LEU A 310 -21.41 -0.28 -12.18
CA LEU A 310 -22.01 -1.61 -12.32
C LEU A 310 -20.97 -2.72 -12.13
N SER A 311 -19.78 -2.58 -12.71
CA SER A 311 -18.67 -3.53 -12.54
C SER A 311 -18.19 -3.58 -11.10
N TYR A 312 -18.10 -2.45 -10.41
CA TYR A 312 -17.79 -2.43 -8.98
C TYR A 312 -18.84 -3.21 -8.16
N ALA A 313 -20.13 -3.03 -8.45
CA ALA A 313 -21.17 -3.77 -7.74
C ALA A 313 -21.06 -5.28 -7.96
N ALA A 314 -20.83 -5.70 -9.21
CA ALA A 314 -20.60 -7.10 -9.54
C ALA A 314 -19.34 -7.68 -8.87
N ASP A 315 -18.29 -6.87 -8.68
CA ASP A 315 -17.08 -7.30 -7.99
C ASP A 315 -17.30 -7.52 -6.48
N VAL A 316 -18.09 -6.63 -5.84
CA VAL A 316 -18.54 -6.82 -4.45
C VAL A 316 -19.33 -8.12 -4.32
N ASP A 317 -20.34 -8.33 -5.18
CA ASP A 317 -21.19 -9.53 -5.12
C ASP A 317 -20.36 -10.81 -5.34
N ARG A 318 -19.42 -10.80 -6.31
CA ARG A 318 -18.54 -11.95 -6.61
C ARG A 318 -17.64 -12.33 -5.44
N ARG A 319 -16.96 -11.35 -4.82
CA ARG A 319 -16.02 -11.62 -3.71
C ARG A 319 -16.74 -12.08 -2.45
N VAL A 320 -17.90 -11.49 -2.16
CA VAL A 320 -18.74 -11.92 -1.02
C VAL A 320 -19.27 -13.34 -1.24
N ALA A 321 -19.62 -13.72 -2.47
CA ALA A 321 -20.04 -15.09 -2.77
C ALA A 321 -18.89 -16.09 -2.61
N ALA A 322 -17.68 -15.77 -3.08
CA ALA A 322 -16.51 -16.63 -2.93
C ALA A 322 -16.17 -16.93 -1.46
N ASP A 323 -16.23 -15.92 -0.59
CA ASP A 323 -16.03 -16.08 0.86
C ASP A 323 -17.07 -17.03 1.50
N ASN A 324 -18.33 -16.97 1.07
CA ASN A 324 -19.35 -17.90 1.58
C ASN A 324 -19.08 -19.35 1.18
N ILE A 325 -18.60 -19.58 -0.05
CA ILE A 325 -18.27 -20.94 -0.55
C ILE A 325 -17.05 -21.50 0.19
N GLU A 326 -16.02 -20.70 0.45
CA GLU A 326 -14.87 -21.14 1.25
C GLU A 326 -15.27 -21.55 2.67
N VAL A 327 -16.18 -20.80 3.30
CA VAL A 327 -16.72 -21.15 4.63
C VAL A 327 -17.55 -22.44 4.57
N GLU A 328 -18.40 -22.60 3.56
CA GLU A 328 -19.18 -23.84 3.36
C GLU A 328 -18.29 -25.06 3.10
N ASN A 329 -17.15 -24.92 2.43
CA ASN A 329 -16.22 -26.02 2.21
C ASN A 329 -15.36 -26.35 3.43
N LEU A 330 -15.10 -25.38 4.32
CA LEU A 330 -14.36 -25.58 5.58
C LEU A 330 -15.23 -26.18 6.69
N PHE A 331 -16.55 -25.97 6.63
CA PHE A 331 -17.50 -26.38 7.67
C PHE A 331 -18.68 -27.22 7.13
N GLY A 332 -18.58 -27.69 5.88
CA GLY A 332 -19.54 -28.60 5.25
C GLY A 332 -19.36 -30.05 5.72
N PRO A 333 -20.38 -30.90 5.57
CA PRO A 333 -20.54 -32.16 6.29
C PRO A 333 -19.41 -33.18 6.12
#